data_AF-A0A068TSY7-F1
#
_entry.id   AF-A0A068TSY7-F1
#
_cell.length_a   1.000
_cell.length_b   1.000
_cell.length_c   1.000
_cell.angle_alpha   90.00
_cell.angle_beta   90.00
_cell.angle_gamma   90.00
#
_symmetry.space_group_name_H-M   'P 1'
#
loop_
_entity.id
_entity.type
_entity.pdbx_description
1 polymer ?
#
loop_
_entity_poly.entity_id
_entity_poly.type
_entity_poly.pdbx_seq_one_letter_code
_entity_poly.pdbx_strand_id
1 'polypeptide(L)'
;MAGSCQHLKPDESLSPFTPFHEGISMLLSRWTALQMAVQNQWGGRDSFMKSQQLACEINSWFSQPKVSLHIEDLESLLHERLLLSFNTEIEDGSIEEIAEQLMTMHEESLHGNRSSVESNQHLLESAQDAPPKRTGAVVRLHLLPD
;
A
#
# COMPACT_ATOMS: atom_id res chain seq x y z
N MET A 1 -43.66 -0.17 -15.08
CA MET A 1 -43.59 -0.56 -13.65
C MET A 1 -42.13 -0.49 -13.24
N ALA A 2 -41.84 0.10 -12.07
CA ALA A 2 -40.49 0.12 -11.52
C ALA A 2 -40.15 -1.22 -10.86
N GLY A 3 -38.86 -1.54 -10.76
CA GLY A 3 -38.36 -2.81 -10.21
C GLY A 3 -36.84 -2.79 -10.08
N SER A 4 -36.33 -1.96 -9.19
CA SER A 4 -34.88 -1.80 -8.96
C SER A 4 -34.30 -2.98 -8.20
N CYS A 5 -33.40 -3.74 -8.83
CA CYS A 5 -32.43 -4.57 -8.10
C CYS A 5 -31.17 -3.76 -7.85
N GLN A 6 -30.98 -3.48 -6.57
CA GLN A 6 -30.04 -2.53 -5.99
C GLN A 6 -28.57 -2.87 -6.29
N HIS A 7 -27.81 -1.82 -6.61
CA HIS A 7 -26.50 -1.53 -6.01
C HIS A 7 -25.75 -2.73 -5.39
N LEU A 8 -25.02 -3.47 -6.23
CA LEU A 8 -23.70 -3.94 -5.80
C LEU A 8 -22.71 -2.84 -6.19
N LYS A 9 -21.87 -2.42 -5.24
CA LYS A 9 -20.68 -1.64 -5.56
C LYS A 9 -19.79 -2.50 -6.47
N PRO A 10 -19.08 -1.94 -7.46
CA PRO A 10 -17.86 -2.56 -7.91
C PRO A 10 -16.92 -2.58 -6.71
N ASP A 11 -16.83 -3.80 -6.16
CA ASP A 11 -15.81 -4.31 -5.28
C ASP A 11 -14.46 -3.60 -5.47
N GLU A 12 -13.92 -3.15 -4.34
CA GLU A 12 -12.53 -2.77 -4.06
C GLU A 12 -11.53 -3.28 -5.11
N SER A 13 -11.35 -2.53 -6.19
CA SER A 13 -10.98 -3.12 -7.47
C SER A 13 -9.49 -3.41 -7.62
N LEU A 14 -9.08 -4.57 -7.10
CA LEU A 14 -8.03 -5.44 -7.63
C LEU A 14 -6.70 -4.77 -8.01
N SER A 15 -5.92 -4.41 -6.99
CA SER A 15 -4.46 -4.49 -7.06
C SER A 15 -3.97 -5.57 -6.08
N PRO A 16 -3.55 -6.77 -6.54
CA PRO A 16 -2.83 -7.73 -5.69
C PRO A 16 -1.41 -7.24 -5.34
N PHE A 17 -0.97 -6.14 -5.95
CA PHE A 17 0.21 -5.40 -5.56
C PHE A 17 -0.17 -4.43 -4.45
N THR A 18 0.48 -4.56 -3.29
CA THR A 18 0.41 -3.53 -2.25
C THR A 18 0.90 -2.20 -2.82
N PRO A 19 0.37 -1.04 -2.36
CA PRO A 19 0.82 0.27 -2.85
C PRO A 19 2.34 0.46 -2.71
N PHE A 20 2.94 -0.20 -1.71
CA PHE A 20 4.37 -0.30 -1.51
C PHE A 20 5.12 -0.97 -2.70
N HIS A 21 4.64 -2.11 -3.22
CA HIS A 21 5.29 -2.81 -4.33
C HIS A 21 5.30 -2.00 -5.64
N GLU A 22 4.19 -1.32 -5.92
CA GLU A 22 4.10 -0.40 -7.06
C GLU A 22 5.01 0.83 -6.85
N GLY A 23 5.07 1.35 -5.62
CA GLY A 23 5.98 2.43 -5.22
C GLY A 23 7.47 2.08 -5.41
N ILE A 24 7.93 0.90 -4.99
CA ILE A 24 9.30 0.40 -5.25
C ILE A 24 9.59 0.43 -6.76
N SER A 25 8.68 -0.14 -7.56
CA SER A 25 8.84 -0.24 -9.02
C SER A 25 8.90 1.15 -9.68
N MET A 26 8.05 2.08 -9.22
CA MET A 26 8.05 3.46 -9.67
C MET A 26 9.36 4.19 -9.31
N LEU A 27 9.85 4.00 -8.08
CA LEU A 27 11.06 4.65 -7.59
C LEU A 27 12.31 4.18 -8.36
N LEU A 28 12.45 2.87 -8.58
CA LEU A 28 13.52 2.30 -9.43
C LEU A 28 13.41 2.76 -10.89
N SER A 29 12.19 2.98 -11.41
CA SER A 29 12.02 3.53 -12.78
C SER A 29 12.45 4.99 -12.91
N ARG A 30 12.47 5.74 -11.79
CA ARG A 30 12.94 7.14 -11.72
C ARG A 30 14.41 7.27 -11.38
N TRP A 31 15.07 6.21 -10.91
CA TRP A 31 16.48 6.24 -10.56
C TRP A 31 17.38 6.29 -11.81
N THR A 32 17.89 7.48 -12.12
CA THR A 32 18.64 7.77 -13.35
C THR A 32 19.82 6.82 -13.56
N ALA A 33 20.57 6.48 -12.51
CA ALA A 33 21.73 5.59 -12.62
C ALA A 33 21.32 4.15 -13.03
N LEU A 34 20.24 3.62 -12.45
CA LEU A 34 19.68 2.33 -12.85
C LEU A 34 19.08 2.37 -14.27
N GLN A 35 18.39 3.45 -14.64
CA GLN A 35 17.87 3.63 -16.01
C GLN A 35 19.02 3.68 -17.03
N MET A 36 20.12 4.36 -16.73
CA MET A 36 21.33 4.36 -17.55
C MET A 36 21.94 2.95 -17.65
N ALA A 37 22.03 2.20 -16.56
CA ALA A 37 22.54 0.83 -16.57
C ALA A 37 21.67 -0.11 -17.43
N VAL A 38 20.34 0.05 -17.39
CA VAL A 38 19.39 -0.69 -18.24
C VAL A 38 19.52 -0.29 -19.70
N GLN A 39 19.51 1.01 -20.01
CA GLN A 39 19.55 1.55 -21.37
C GLN A 39 20.87 1.21 -22.09
N ASN A 40 22.00 1.29 -21.39
CA ASN A 40 23.31 0.93 -21.93
C ASN A 40 23.61 -0.58 -21.85
N GLN A 41 22.65 -1.40 -21.41
CA GLN A 41 22.76 -2.85 -21.28
C GLN A 41 23.98 -3.31 -20.46
N TRP A 42 24.34 -2.58 -19.39
CA TRP A 42 25.51 -2.91 -18.55
C TRP A 42 25.37 -4.29 -17.88
N GLY A 43 24.14 -4.70 -17.55
CA GLY A 43 23.80 -6.06 -17.13
C GLY A 43 23.55 -7.07 -18.27
N GLY A 44 23.90 -6.73 -19.51
CA GLY A 44 23.61 -7.51 -20.72
C GLY A 44 22.19 -7.31 -21.25
N ARG A 45 21.76 -8.20 -22.16
CA ARG A 45 20.45 -8.10 -22.85
C ARG A 45 19.27 -8.12 -21.88
N ASP A 46 19.42 -8.84 -20.78
CA ASP A 46 18.40 -9.05 -19.75
C ASP A 46 18.41 -7.97 -18.66
N SER A 47 19.13 -6.85 -18.85
CA SER A 47 19.21 -5.73 -17.88
C SER A 47 17.83 -5.23 -17.41
N PHE A 48 16.84 -5.20 -18.31
CA PHE A 48 15.47 -4.83 -17.96
C PHE A 48 14.77 -5.86 -17.07
N MET A 49 15.03 -7.16 -17.26
CA MET A 49 14.51 -8.20 -16.36
C MET A 49 15.21 -8.12 -15.00
N LYS A 50 16.52 -7.85 -14.98
CA LYS A 50 17.29 -7.63 -13.74
C LYS A 50 16.76 -6.44 -12.93
N SER A 51 16.32 -5.34 -13.57
CA SER A 51 15.73 -4.22 -12.83
C SER A 51 14.38 -4.58 -12.20
N GLN A 52 13.59 -5.46 -12.83
CA GLN A 52 12.37 -6.00 -12.20
C GLN A 52 12.68 -6.97 -11.07
N GLN A 53 13.70 -7.82 -11.22
CA GLN A 53 14.15 -8.72 -10.14
C GLN A 53 14.61 -7.94 -8.91
N LEU A 54 15.36 -6.84 -9.10
CA LEU A 54 15.74 -5.92 -8.02
C LEU A 54 14.52 -5.40 -7.23
N ALA A 55 13.44 -5.00 -7.93
CA ALA A 55 12.20 -4.57 -7.28
C ALA A 55 11.58 -5.70 -6.41
N CYS A 56 11.52 -6.92 -6.94
CA CYS A 56 11.00 -8.08 -6.21
C CYS A 56 11.89 -8.45 -5.00
N GLU A 57 13.21 -8.31 -5.11
CA GLU A 57 14.16 -8.60 -4.04
C GLU A 57 14.10 -7.58 -2.91
N ILE A 58 13.99 -6.29 -3.22
CA ILE A 58 13.75 -5.23 -2.22
C ILE A 58 12.44 -5.52 -1.48
N ASN A 59 11.35 -5.81 -2.21
CA ASN A 59 10.07 -6.18 -1.58
C ASN A 59 10.20 -7.44 -0.69
N SER A 60 10.96 -8.44 -1.13
CA SER A 60 11.26 -9.65 -0.33
C SER A 60 12.16 -9.36 0.88
N TRP A 61 13.04 -8.36 0.80
CA TRP A 61 13.91 -7.92 1.89
C TRP A 61 13.12 -7.24 3.01
N PHE A 62 12.13 -6.40 2.65
CA PHE A 62 11.15 -5.80 3.58
C PHE A 62 10.17 -6.84 4.16
N SER A 63 9.81 -7.86 3.38
CA SER A 63 8.90 -8.94 3.82
C SER A 63 9.53 -9.93 4.82
N GLN A 64 10.84 -9.84 5.08
CA GLN A 64 11.52 -10.73 6.03
C GLN A 64 11.26 -10.30 7.49
N PRO A 65 11.07 -11.25 8.42
CA PRO A 65 10.89 -10.97 9.85
C PRO A 65 12.23 -10.55 10.49
N LYS A 66 12.68 -9.33 10.22
CA LYS A 66 13.87 -8.72 10.81
C LYS A 66 13.50 -7.93 12.07
N VAL A 67 14.36 -8.00 13.08
CA VAL A 67 14.18 -7.34 14.38
C VAL A 67 14.38 -5.82 14.27
N SER A 68 15.20 -5.37 13.31
CA SER A 68 15.38 -3.98 12.92
C SER A 68 15.66 -3.94 11.42
N LEU A 69 15.16 -2.91 10.73
CA LEU A 69 15.49 -2.61 9.33
C LEU A 69 16.41 -1.38 9.34
N HIS A 70 17.70 -1.56 9.06
CA HIS A 70 18.65 -0.45 8.94
C HIS A 70 18.82 -0.05 7.47
N ILE A 71 19.09 1.23 7.26
CA ILE A 71 19.31 1.76 5.91
C ILE A 71 20.62 1.22 5.29
N GLU A 72 21.68 1.08 6.10
CA GLU A 72 22.97 0.50 5.71
C GLU A 72 22.84 -0.92 5.10
N ASP A 73 21.93 -1.75 5.65
CA ASP A 73 21.62 -3.09 5.14
C ASP A 73 20.92 -3.05 3.76
N LEU A 74 20.13 -1.99 3.50
CA LEU A 74 19.41 -1.78 2.24
C LEU A 74 20.33 -1.15 1.17
N GLU A 75 21.15 -0.17 1.54
CA GLU A 75 22.21 0.40 0.70
C GLU A 75 23.18 -0.69 0.23
N SER A 76 23.64 -1.54 1.16
CA SER A 76 24.50 -2.69 0.85
C SER A 76 23.86 -3.64 -0.15
N LEU A 77 22.55 -3.92 -0.01
CA LEU A 77 21.80 -4.73 -0.97
C LEU A 77 21.72 -4.05 -2.34
N LEU A 78 21.37 -2.76 -2.40
CA LEU A 78 21.29 -2.03 -3.67
C LEU A 78 22.64 -2.03 -4.39
N HIS A 79 23.72 -1.71 -3.67
CA HIS A 79 25.09 -1.72 -4.18
C HIS A 79 25.51 -3.11 -4.70
N GLU A 80 25.30 -4.18 -3.91
CA GLU A 80 25.62 -5.55 -4.34
C GLU A 80 24.84 -5.94 -5.61
N ARG A 81 23.53 -5.63 -5.68
CA ARG A 81 22.73 -6.00 -6.85
C ARG A 81 23.11 -5.20 -8.10
N LEU A 82 23.51 -3.93 -7.96
CA LEU A 82 24.06 -3.13 -9.04
C LEU A 82 25.40 -3.71 -9.54
N LEU A 83 26.31 -4.06 -8.63
CA LEU A 83 27.61 -4.62 -8.97
C LEU A 83 27.47 -6.01 -9.62
N LEU A 84 26.72 -6.92 -9.02
CA LEU A 84 26.57 -8.30 -9.51
C LEU A 84 25.67 -8.42 -10.74
N SER A 85 24.58 -7.66 -10.81
CA SER A 85 23.59 -7.80 -11.90
C SER A 85 23.90 -6.88 -13.08
N PHE A 86 24.36 -5.66 -12.82
CA PHE A 86 24.61 -4.64 -13.84
C PHE A 86 26.09 -4.36 -14.09
N ASN A 87 27.02 -5.00 -13.36
CA ASN A 87 28.46 -4.74 -13.46
C ASN A 87 28.78 -3.24 -13.36
N THR A 88 28.07 -2.54 -12.47
CA THR A 88 28.18 -1.10 -12.26
C THR A 88 28.34 -0.79 -10.78
N GLU A 89 29.20 0.17 -10.51
CA GLU A 89 29.41 0.77 -9.20
C GLU A 89 28.87 2.20 -9.30
N ILE A 90 28.07 2.61 -8.33
CA ILE A 90 27.42 3.93 -8.30
C ILE A 90 27.83 4.61 -6.99
N GLU A 91 28.67 5.63 -7.10
CA GLU A 91 29.22 6.41 -5.98
C GLU A 91 28.69 7.87 -5.99
N ASP A 92 27.52 8.08 -6.57
CA ASP A 92 26.90 9.40 -6.80
C ASP A 92 26.06 9.89 -5.59
N GLY A 93 26.03 9.13 -4.48
CA GLY A 93 25.12 9.34 -3.33
C GLY A 93 23.66 8.92 -3.58
N SER A 94 23.33 8.52 -4.81
CA SER A 94 21.95 8.15 -5.18
C SER A 94 21.54 6.73 -4.76
N ILE A 95 22.43 5.91 -4.18
CA ILE A 95 22.02 4.63 -3.55
C ILE A 95 21.34 4.94 -2.22
N GLU A 96 21.95 5.84 -1.45
CA GLU A 96 21.53 6.32 -0.14
C GLU A 96 20.18 7.05 -0.24
N GLU A 97 20.04 8.02 -1.16
CA GLU A 97 18.76 8.72 -1.41
C GLU A 97 17.61 7.75 -1.77
N ILE A 98 17.92 6.67 -2.49
CA ILE A 98 16.95 5.65 -2.90
C ILE A 98 16.59 4.76 -1.70
N ALA A 99 17.56 4.38 -0.87
CA ALA A 99 17.33 3.63 0.37
C ALA A 99 16.48 4.43 1.39
N GLU A 100 16.76 5.73 1.56
CA GLU A 100 15.97 6.63 2.44
C GLU A 100 14.49 6.69 2.01
N GLN A 101 14.24 6.87 0.72
CA GLN A 101 12.87 6.92 0.18
C GLN A 101 12.14 5.57 0.31
N LEU A 102 12.84 4.45 0.12
CA LEU A 102 12.27 3.10 0.31
C LEU A 102 11.87 2.85 1.77
N MET A 103 12.70 3.27 2.73
CA MET A 103 12.40 3.19 4.16
C MET A 103 11.19 4.06 4.52
N THR A 104 11.20 5.32 4.08
CA THR A 104 10.10 6.28 4.31
C THR A 104 8.77 5.71 3.79
N MET A 105 8.76 5.18 2.56
CA MET A 105 7.56 4.59 1.95
C MET A 105 7.07 3.33 2.68
N HIS A 106 7.99 2.53 3.24
CA HIS A 106 7.63 1.37 4.07
C HIS A 106 6.98 1.82 5.38
N GLU A 107 7.54 2.82 6.06
CA GLU A 107 6.94 3.42 7.26
C GLU A 107 5.58 4.05 6.97
N GLU A 108 5.41 4.78 5.87
CA GLU A 108 4.12 5.32 5.44
C GLU A 108 3.10 4.21 5.15
N SER A 109 3.53 3.08 4.56
CA SER A 109 2.66 1.92 4.34
C SER A 109 2.20 1.26 5.66
N LEU A 110 2.98 1.37 6.74
CA LEU A 110 2.60 0.91 8.08
C LEU A 110 1.69 1.90 8.83
N HIS A 111 1.93 3.21 8.67
CA HIS A 111 1.18 4.27 9.34
C HIS A 111 -0.14 4.62 8.65
N GLY A 112 -0.17 4.65 7.32
CA GLY A 112 -1.35 4.97 6.50
C GLY A 112 -2.53 4.03 6.75
N ASN A 113 -2.25 2.78 7.13
CA ASN A 113 -3.29 1.81 7.50
C ASN A 113 -3.99 2.10 8.84
N ARG A 114 -3.50 3.04 9.67
CA ARG A 114 -4.20 3.47 10.90
C ARG A 114 -5.23 4.58 10.63
N SER A 115 -4.88 5.55 9.79
CA SER A 115 -5.69 6.77 9.58
C SER A 115 -7.11 6.49 9.07
N SER A 116 -7.30 5.48 8.22
CA SER A 116 -8.63 5.10 7.69
C SER A 116 -9.55 4.42 8.72
N VAL A 117 -9.01 3.84 9.80
CA VAL A 117 -9.80 3.03 10.74
C VAL A 117 -10.52 3.90 11.78
N GLU A 118 -9.90 5.01 12.20
CA GLU A 118 -10.43 5.87 13.26
C GLU A 118 -11.61 6.75 12.80
N SER A 119 -11.72 7.04 11.50
CA SER A 119 -12.83 7.83 10.94
C SER A 119 -14.20 7.14 10.97
N ASN A 120 -14.25 5.82 11.20
CA ASN A 120 -15.50 5.04 11.13
C ASN A 120 -16.19 4.80 12.50
N GLN A 121 -15.56 5.14 13.63
CA GLN A 121 -16.16 4.89 14.96
C GLN A 121 -17.01 6.07 15.50
N HIS A 122 -16.80 7.29 15.02
CA HIS A 122 -17.51 8.47 15.57
C HIS A 122 -18.96 8.65 15.06
N LEU A 123 -19.38 7.92 14.02
CA LEU A 123 -20.68 8.13 13.36
C LEU A 123 -21.83 7.25 13.89
N LEU A 124 -21.60 6.38 14.87
CA LEU A 124 -22.66 5.51 15.42
C LEU A 124 -23.41 6.11 16.62
N GLU A 125 -22.83 7.12 17.31
CA GLU A 125 -23.42 7.75 18.50
C GLU A 125 -24.61 8.68 18.17
N SER A 126 -24.65 9.27 16.97
CA SER A 126 -25.58 10.35 16.61
C SER A 126 -26.98 9.90 16.17
N ALA A 127 -27.33 8.62 16.34
CA ALA A 127 -28.64 8.06 15.98
C ALA A 127 -29.65 7.95 17.14
N GLN A 128 -29.35 8.49 18.33
CA GLN A 128 -30.23 8.38 19.51
C GLN A 128 -31.16 9.59 19.77
N ASP A 129 -30.96 10.75 19.12
CA ASP A 129 -31.78 11.96 19.38
C ASP A 129 -32.55 12.45 18.15
N ALA A 130 -33.74 11.87 17.94
CA ALA A 130 -34.81 12.45 17.11
C ALA A 130 -36.19 11.80 17.38
N PRO A 131 -37.06 12.40 18.23
CA PRO A 131 -38.52 12.25 18.08
C PRO A 131 -38.96 13.07 16.84
N PRO A 132 -40.10 12.83 16.15
CA PRO A 132 -41.43 12.54 16.73
C PRO A 132 -42.18 11.43 15.92
N LYS A 133 -43.50 11.21 15.87
CA LYS A 133 -44.74 11.98 16.15
C LYS A 133 -45.86 11.05 16.66
N ARG A 134 -46.87 11.64 17.31
CA ARG A 134 -48.17 11.01 17.57
C ARG A 134 -48.98 10.89 16.26
N THR A 135 -49.50 9.72 15.97
CA THR A 135 -50.75 9.52 15.20
C THR A 135 -51.53 8.41 15.88
N GLY A 136 -52.80 8.66 16.21
CA GLY A 136 -53.55 7.83 17.14
C GLY A 136 -54.07 6.52 16.55
N ALA A 137 -54.09 5.48 17.38
CA ALA A 137 -54.93 4.30 17.18
C ALA A 137 -55.79 4.08 18.43
N VAL A 138 -57.08 3.91 18.17
CA VAL A 138 -58.22 3.72 19.09
C VAL A 138 -57.93 2.83 20.31
N VAL A 139 -58.39 3.30 21.47
CA VAL A 139 -58.52 2.50 22.69
C VAL A 139 -59.46 1.32 22.45
N ARG A 140 -58.98 0.08 22.63
CA ARG A 140 -59.86 -1.08 22.82
C ARG A 140 -59.50 -1.77 24.13
N LEU A 141 -60.38 -1.59 25.11
CA LEU A 141 -60.25 -2.08 26.47
C LEU A 141 -60.56 -3.59 26.56
N HIS A 142 -60.11 -4.20 27.67
CA HIS A 142 -60.31 -5.58 28.14
C HIS A 142 -59.43 -6.67 27.49
N LEU A 143 -58.87 -7.67 28.19
CA LEU A 143 -58.45 -7.95 29.58
C LEU A 143 -57.95 -9.41 29.52
N LEU A 144 -56.81 -9.72 30.15
CA LEU A 144 -56.28 -11.08 30.37
C LEU A 144 -56.21 -11.32 31.90
N PRO A 145 -56.03 -12.55 32.41
CA PRO A 145 -56.95 -13.69 32.31
C PRO A 145 -57.22 -14.35 33.70
N ASP A 146 -58.19 -15.26 33.76
CA ASP A 146 -58.13 -16.53 34.51
C ASP A 146 -59.02 -17.55 33.75
#